data_AF-A0A5N9AEH0-F1
#
_entry.id   AF-A0A5N9AEH0-F1
#
_cell.length_a   1.000
_cell.length_b   1.000
_cell.length_c   1.000
_cell.angle_alpha   90.00
_cell.angle_beta   90.00
_cell.angle_gamma   90.00
#
_symmetry.space_group_name_H-M   'P 1'
#
loop_
_entity.id
_entity.type
_entity.pdbx_description
1 polymer ?
#
loop_
_entity_poly.entity_id
_entity_poly.type
_entity_poly.pdbx_seq_one_letter_code
_entity_poly.pdbx_strand_id
1 'polypeptide(L)'
;MNYIIGADKFISEQIKNMKYTDKTRTWKVSNKVTIGWDDILPDPPENNSETTKKELVYLSNLTRNRSNSQVDLIKLVDREPNDLFHKTLRKLNITFPKEIFDKSWSIILPIILNLKHRHNRPRPYQLAEKYGIDINLLDSHTAQTPAYPSGHTAGAALSAYILAAKYPQFSEHFFDKVQMAGMARMLMGVHYPSDNEASMIITGAVWEDIRYKLFPELPHF
;
A
#
# COMPACT_ATOMS: atom_id res chain seq x y z
N MET A 1 -8.04 32.50 30.69
CA MET A 1 -8.46 31.92 29.38
C MET A 1 -7.28 31.36 28.57
N ASN A 2 -6.25 30.77 29.21
CA ASN A 2 -5.02 30.29 28.53
C ASN A 2 -4.70 28.79 28.80
N TYR A 3 -5.51 28.06 29.57
CA TYR A 3 -5.23 26.65 29.90
C TYR A 3 -5.63 25.67 28.78
N ILE A 4 -6.60 26.02 27.95
CA ILE A 4 -7.12 25.17 26.86
C ILE A 4 -6.08 25.03 25.72
N ILE A 5 -5.37 26.12 25.39
CA ILE A 5 -4.37 26.17 24.31
C ILE A 5 -3.17 25.24 24.58
N GLY A 6 -2.78 25.07 25.86
CA GLY A 6 -1.66 24.21 26.25
C GLY A 6 -1.98 22.71 26.13
N ALA A 7 -3.19 22.31 26.53
CA ALA A 7 -3.65 20.93 26.41
C ALA A 7 -3.81 20.51 24.95
N ASP A 8 -4.39 21.38 24.12
CA ASP A 8 -4.57 21.13 22.68
C ASP A 8 -3.22 20.98 21.95
N LYS A 9 -2.23 21.82 22.32
CA LYS A 9 -0.88 21.72 21.77
C LYS A 9 -0.19 20.42 22.18
N PHE A 10 -0.32 20.02 23.44
CA PHE A 10 0.26 18.76 23.94
C PHE A 10 -0.33 17.54 23.24
N ILE A 11 -1.66 17.48 23.08
CA ILE A 11 -2.36 16.40 22.38
C ILE A 11 -1.93 16.37 20.90
N SER A 12 -1.85 17.54 20.25
CA SER A 12 -1.39 17.64 18.87
C SER A 12 0.03 17.10 18.68
N GLU A 13 0.95 17.41 19.61
CA GLU A 13 2.32 16.88 19.58
C GLU A 13 2.37 15.36 19.83
N GLN A 14 1.55 14.84 20.74
CA GLN A 14 1.45 13.38 20.94
C GLN A 14 0.97 12.67 19.67
N ILE A 15 -0.02 13.24 18.99
CA ILE A 15 -0.53 12.70 17.74
C ILE A 15 0.53 12.79 16.63
N LYS A 16 1.18 13.96 16.49
CA LYS A 16 2.24 14.19 15.52
C LYS A 16 3.34 13.13 15.62
N ASN A 17 3.77 12.82 16.83
CA ASN A 17 4.89 11.92 17.10
C ASN A 17 4.50 10.43 17.20
N MET A 18 3.23 10.08 17.01
CA MET A 18 2.75 8.69 17.07
C MET A 18 3.41 7.83 15.99
N LYS A 19 3.86 6.64 16.37
CA LYS A 19 4.50 5.65 15.49
C LYS A 19 3.78 4.32 15.56
N TYR A 20 3.94 3.49 14.54
CA TYR A 20 3.41 2.13 14.55
C TYR A 20 4.09 1.25 15.61
N THR A 21 5.42 1.34 15.73
CA THR A 21 6.21 0.52 16.66
C THR A 21 7.54 1.18 17.03
N ASP A 22 8.08 0.88 18.21
CA ASP A 22 9.45 1.25 18.58
C ASP A 22 10.52 0.28 18.04
N LYS A 23 10.08 -0.85 17.47
CA LYS A 23 10.99 -1.86 16.90
C LYS A 23 11.49 -1.45 15.52
N THR A 24 12.79 -1.22 15.41
CA THR A 24 13.46 -0.99 14.12
C THR A 24 13.81 -2.32 13.45
N ARG A 25 13.56 -2.41 12.14
CA ARG A 25 13.96 -3.55 11.31
C ARG A 25 14.42 -3.03 9.94
N THR A 26 15.39 -3.72 9.36
CA THR A 26 15.94 -3.42 8.04
C THR A 26 16.18 -4.70 7.26
N TRP A 27 16.01 -4.64 5.95
CA TRP A 27 16.20 -5.73 5.02
C TRP A 27 17.27 -5.36 3.99
N LYS A 28 18.06 -6.34 3.59
CA LYS A 28 19.07 -6.16 2.54
C LYS A 28 18.36 -5.93 1.20
N VAL A 29 18.66 -4.80 0.55
CA VAL A 29 18.19 -4.51 -0.81
C VAL A 29 19.14 -5.13 -1.83
N SER A 30 18.57 -5.65 -2.91
CA SER A 30 19.32 -6.27 -4.00
C SER A 30 20.19 -5.23 -4.73
N ASN A 31 21.43 -5.60 -5.07
CA ASN A 31 22.32 -4.78 -5.90
C ASN A 31 21.83 -4.61 -7.35
N LYS A 32 20.74 -5.28 -7.72
CA LYS A 32 20.07 -5.12 -9.02
C LYS A 32 19.32 -3.80 -9.13
N VAL A 33 18.97 -3.21 -7.99
CA VAL A 33 18.34 -1.90 -7.91
C VAL A 33 19.43 -0.85 -7.99
N THR A 34 19.39 -0.01 -9.01
CA THR A 34 20.41 1.01 -9.29
C THR A 34 19.93 2.43 -9.05
N ILE A 35 18.64 2.62 -8.78
CA ILE A 35 18.07 3.89 -8.36
C ILE A 35 18.15 4.09 -6.84
N GLY A 36 18.17 5.35 -6.40
CA GLY A 36 18.02 5.74 -4.99
C GLY A 36 16.60 5.50 -4.51
N TRP A 37 16.25 4.24 -4.28
CA TRP A 37 14.89 3.78 -3.93
C TRP A 37 14.34 4.44 -2.66
N ASP A 38 15.23 4.93 -1.81
CA ASP A 38 14.92 5.56 -0.54
C ASP A 38 14.43 7.00 -0.62
N ASP A 39 14.70 7.68 -1.73
CA ASP A 39 14.34 9.09 -1.96
C ASP A 39 13.22 9.25 -3.01
N ILE A 40 12.62 8.15 -3.45
CA ILE A 40 11.54 8.16 -4.47
C ILE A 40 10.23 8.68 -3.91
N LEU A 41 9.91 8.31 -2.67
CA LEU A 41 8.64 8.65 -2.05
C LEU A 41 8.80 9.90 -1.18
N PRO A 42 7.81 10.81 -1.19
CA PRO A 42 7.72 11.79 -0.12
C PRO A 42 7.41 11.09 1.20
N ASP A 43 7.66 11.78 2.31
CA ASP A 43 7.11 11.39 3.59
C ASP A 43 5.57 11.30 3.53
N PRO A 44 4.94 10.37 4.26
CA PRO A 44 3.49 10.35 4.37
C PRO A 44 2.99 11.65 5.01
N PRO A 45 1.72 12.04 4.77
CA PRO A 45 1.12 13.18 5.46
C PRO A 45 1.31 13.08 6.98
N GLU A 46 1.73 14.19 7.62
CA GLU A 46 1.94 14.21 9.07
C GLU A 46 0.68 13.74 9.81
N ASN A 47 0.86 13.00 10.90
CA ASN A 47 -0.26 12.42 11.65
C ASN A 47 -1.29 13.47 12.11
N ASN A 48 -0.83 14.70 12.43
CA ASN A 48 -1.69 15.79 12.87
C ASN A 48 -2.17 16.74 11.77
N SER A 49 -1.83 16.45 10.51
CA SER A 49 -2.23 17.27 9.36
C SER A 49 -3.72 17.14 9.05
N GLU A 50 -4.28 18.18 8.40
CA GLU A 50 -5.65 18.14 7.88
C GLU A 50 -5.84 17.06 6.81
N THR A 51 -4.80 16.74 6.04
CA THR A 51 -4.82 15.64 5.07
C THR A 51 -5.09 14.32 5.78
N THR A 52 -4.31 14.00 6.82
CA THR A 52 -4.50 12.74 7.58
C THR A 52 -5.88 12.68 8.24
N LYS A 53 -6.37 13.79 8.80
CA LYS A 53 -7.74 13.83 9.36
C LYS A 53 -8.81 13.54 8.30
N LYS A 54 -8.69 14.11 7.11
CA LYS A 54 -9.62 13.84 6.00
C LYS A 54 -9.56 12.37 5.56
N GLU A 55 -8.36 11.78 5.48
CA GLU A 55 -8.21 10.35 5.19
C GLU A 55 -8.90 9.49 6.26
N LEU A 56 -8.75 9.82 7.56
CA LEU A 56 -9.40 9.10 8.65
C LEU A 56 -10.93 9.19 8.60
N VAL A 57 -11.48 10.38 8.34
CA VAL A 57 -12.94 10.56 8.18
C VAL A 57 -13.46 9.77 6.98
N TYR A 58 -12.73 9.77 5.86
CA TYR A 58 -13.06 8.96 4.69
C TYR A 58 -13.09 7.46 5.03
N LEU A 59 -12.07 6.95 5.72
CA LEU A 59 -12.00 5.55 6.14
C LEU A 59 -13.10 5.19 7.14
N SER A 60 -13.45 6.09 8.07
CA SER A 60 -14.56 5.89 9.01
C SER A 60 -15.87 5.66 8.28
N ASN A 61 -16.16 6.49 7.26
CA ASN A 61 -17.35 6.33 6.43
C ASN A 61 -17.32 5.04 5.61
N LEU A 62 -16.18 4.70 4.99
CA LEU A 62 -16.03 3.46 4.23
C LEU A 62 -16.24 2.21 5.09
N THR A 63 -15.61 2.16 6.25
CA THR A 63 -15.61 0.97 7.10
C THR A 63 -16.97 0.71 7.76
N ARG A 64 -17.75 1.75 8.03
CA ARG A 64 -19.12 1.61 8.57
C ARG A 64 -20.16 1.16 7.55
N ASN A 65 -19.97 1.53 6.28
CA ASN A 65 -20.97 1.30 5.22
C ASN A 65 -20.59 0.15 4.28
N ARG A 66 -19.87 -0.87 4.78
CA ARG A 66 -19.44 -2.01 3.97
C ARG A 66 -20.63 -2.85 3.49
N SER A 67 -20.67 -3.15 2.20
CA SER A 67 -21.54 -4.19 1.65
C SER A 67 -20.95 -5.59 1.84
N ASN A 68 -21.77 -6.62 1.69
CA ASN A 68 -21.30 -8.02 1.71
C ASN A 68 -20.25 -8.29 0.61
N SER A 69 -20.46 -7.76 -0.59
CA SER A 69 -19.50 -7.92 -1.70
C SER A 69 -18.15 -7.23 -1.41
N GLN A 70 -18.16 -6.13 -0.66
CA GLN A 70 -16.94 -5.48 -0.20
C GLN A 70 -16.22 -6.32 0.87
N VAL A 71 -16.96 -6.99 1.76
CA VAL A 71 -16.37 -7.94 2.72
C VAL A 71 -15.71 -9.13 2.01
N ASP A 72 -16.34 -9.66 0.95
CA ASP A 72 -15.74 -10.73 0.14
C ASP A 72 -14.47 -10.26 -0.58
N LEU A 73 -14.48 -9.03 -1.11
CA LEU A 73 -13.29 -8.41 -1.68
C LEU A 73 -12.16 -8.27 -0.64
N ILE A 74 -12.46 -7.83 0.58
CA ILE A 74 -11.48 -7.72 1.67
C ILE A 74 -10.85 -9.08 1.95
N LYS A 75 -11.65 -10.14 2.10
CA LYS A 75 -11.16 -11.50 2.37
C LYS A 75 -10.26 -12.02 1.25
N LEU A 76 -10.66 -11.81 0.00
CA LEU A 76 -9.86 -12.22 -1.17
C LEU A 76 -8.50 -11.52 -1.16
N VAL A 77 -8.50 -10.18 -1.02
CA VAL A 77 -7.27 -9.38 -1.08
C VAL A 77 -6.37 -9.63 0.13
N ASP A 78 -6.93 -9.72 1.34
CA ASP A 78 -6.13 -9.97 2.55
C ASP A 78 -5.38 -11.31 2.48
N ARG A 79 -6.03 -12.33 1.89
CA ARG A 79 -5.43 -13.66 1.69
C ARG A 79 -4.34 -13.64 0.62
N GLU A 80 -4.66 -13.22 -0.60
CA GLU A 80 -3.73 -13.21 -1.73
C GLU A 80 -4.15 -12.13 -2.74
N PRO A 81 -3.46 -10.96 -2.81
CA PRO A 81 -3.86 -9.87 -3.68
C PRO A 81 -3.81 -10.23 -5.17
N ASN A 82 -2.97 -11.18 -5.58
CA ASN A 82 -2.89 -11.60 -6.99
C ASN A 82 -4.11 -12.39 -7.46
N ASP A 83 -4.93 -12.93 -6.55
CA ASP A 83 -6.20 -13.59 -6.89
C ASP A 83 -7.16 -12.65 -7.64
N LEU A 84 -7.02 -11.32 -7.48
CA LEU A 84 -7.79 -10.31 -8.20
C LEU A 84 -7.66 -10.44 -9.72
N PHE A 85 -6.51 -10.92 -10.21
CA PHE A 85 -6.22 -11.01 -11.63
C PHE A 85 -6.81 -12.26 -12.25
N HIS A 86 -7.03 -13.34 -11.49
CA HIS A 86 -7.43 -14.65 -12.02
C HIS A 86 -8.66 -14.60 -12.93
N LYS A 87 -9.71 -13.86 -12.54
CA LYS A 87 -10.93 -13.74 -13.36
C LYS A 87 -10.68 -13.01 -14.68
N THR A 88 -9.90 -11.92 -14.65
CA THR A 88 -9.55 -11.15 -15.85
C THR A 88 -8.68 -11.98 -16.78
N LEU A 89 -7.64 -12.62 -16.23
CA LEU A 89 -6.68 -13.42 -17.01
C LEU A 89 -7.35 -14.61 -17.70
N ARG A 90 -8.26 -15.32 -17.01
CA ARG A 90 -9.06 -16.40 -17.64
C ARG A 90 -9.91 -15.89 -18.80
N LYS A 91 -10.57 -14.73 -18.66
CA LYS A 91 -11.39 -14.14 -19.73
C LYS A 91 -10.56 -13.76 -20.96
N LEU A 92 -9.32 -13.31 -20.74
CA LEU A 92 -8.41 -12.88 -21.80
C LEU A 92 -7.55 -14.04 -22.35
N ASN A 93 -7.70 -15.26 -21.83
CA ASN A 93 -6.84 -16.41 -22.14
C ASN A 93 -5.35 -16.12 -21.92
N ILE A 94 -5.03 -15.40 -20.84
CA ILE A 94 -3.67 -15.03 -20.44
C ILE A 94 -3.25 -15.86 -19.22
N THR A 95 -2.03 -16.40 -19.24
CA THR A 95 -1.43 -17.05 -18.07
C THR A 95 -0.74 -16.01 -17.18
N PHE A 96 -0.93 -16.10 -15.86
CA PHE A 96 -0.24 -15.23 -14.92
C PHE A 96 1.29 -15.45 -14.99
N PRO A 97 2.10 -14.40 -15.18
CA PRO A 97 3.56 -14.51 -15.32
C PRO A 97 4.25 -14.72 -13.96
N LYS A 98 3.98 -15.87 -13.31
CA LYS A 98 4.39 -16.16 -11.94
C LYS A 98 5.89 -16.04 -11.69
N GLU A 99 6.72 -16.56 -12.60
CA GLU A 99 8.17 -16.52 -12.44
C GLU A 99 8.74 -15.10 -12.48
N ILE A 100 8.20 -14.25 -13.36
CA ILE A 100 8.56 -12.83 -13.44
C ILE A 100 8.12 -12.11 -12.15
N PHE A 101 6.90 -12.40 -11.68
CA PHE A 101 6.38 -11.84 -10.43
C PHE A 101 7.25 -12.24 -9.24
N ASP A 102 7.50 -13.53 -9.02
CA ASP A 102 8.25 -14.02 -7.86
C ASP A 102 9.67 -13.45 -7.82
N LYS A 103 10.36 -13.45 -8.98
CA LYS A 103 11.71 -12.88 -9.11
C LYS A 103 11.72 -11.38 -8.79
N SER A 104 10.76 -10.63 -9.31
CA SER A 104 10.67 -9.17 -9.10
C SER A 104 10.22 -8.82 -7.68
N TRP A 105 9.27 -9.56 -7.13
CA TRP A 105 8.75 -9.37 -5.77
C TRP A 105 9.82 -9.64 -4.72
N SER A 106 10.69 -10.63 -4.94
CA SER A 106 11.84 -10.89 -4.06
C SER A 106 12.81 -9.69 -3.96
N ILE A 107 12.85 -8.83 -4.98
CA ILE A 107 13.66 -7.61 -5.02
C ILE A 107 12.92 -6.42 -4.41
N ILE A 108 11.62 -6.28 -4.70
CA ILE A 108 10.79 -5.14 -4.29
C ILE A 108 10.36 -5.24 -2.81
N LEU A 109 10.06 -6.45 -2.31
CA LEU A 109 9.57 -6.62 -0.94
C LEU A 109 10.51 -6.06 0.14
N PRO A 110 11.84 -6.31 0.12
CA PRO A 110 12.78 -5.67 1.04
C PRO A 110 12.71 -4.14 1.05
N ILE A 111 12.52 -3.51 -0.12
CA ILE A 111 12.39 -2.05 -0.25
C ILE A 111 11.11 -1.57 0.43
N ILE A 112 9.97 -2.21 0.14
CA ILE A 112 8.69 -1.89 0.78
C ILE A 112 8.79 -2.01 2.30
N LEU A 113 9.43 -3.06 2.81
CA LEU A 113 9.60 -3.26 4.26
C LEU A 113 10.54 -2.23 4.89
N ASN A 114 11.62 -1.86 4.20
CA ASN A 114 12.51 -0.78 4.65
C ASN A 114 11.78 0.57 4.72
N LEU A 115 11.02 0.93 3.69
CA LEU A 115 10.23 2.16 3.66
C LEU A 115 9.18 2.19 4.77
N LYS A 116 8.49 1.06 4.99
CA LYS A 116 7.58 0.88 6.14
C LYS A 116 8.23 1.20 7.46
N HIS A 117 9.41 0.63 7.73
CA HIS A 117 10.09 0.85 9.00
C HIS A 117 10.77 2.23 9.10
N ARG A 118 11.17 2.84 7.98
CA ARG A 118 11.68 4.21 7.94
C ARG A 118 10.60 5.22 8.33
N HIS A 119 9.46 5.22 7.62
CA HIS A 119 8.39 6.19 7.88
C HIS A 119 7.58 5.83 9.13
N ASN A 120 7.49 4.54 9.45
CA ASN A 120 6.88 4.02 10.69
C ASN A 120 5.46 4.54 10.96
N ARG A 121 4.71 4.80 9.87
CA ARG A 121 3.38 5.41 9.93
C ARG A 121 2.40 4.50 10.70
N PRO A 122 1.70 5.02 11.74
CA PRO A 122 0.68 4.27 12.45
C PRO A 122 -0.46 3.89 11.51
N ARG A 123 -1.07 2.72 11.73
CA ARG A 123 -2.25 2.28 10.97
C ARG A 123 -3.45 3.18 11.26
N PRO A 124 -4.42 3.29 10.34
CA PRO A 124 -5.59 4.16 10.51
C PRO A 124 -6.31 3.96 11.84
N TYR A 125 -6.62 2.72 12.22
CA TYR A 125 -7.33 2.43 13.47
C TYR A 125 -6.57 2.90 14.72
N GLN A 126 -5.23 2.85 14.73
CA GLN A 126 -4.43 3.30 15.87
C GLN A 126 -4.48 4.82 16.02
N LEU A 127 -4.38 5.53 14.89
CA LEU A 127 -4.37 7.00 14.90
C LEU A 127 -5.78 7.57 15.11
N ALA A 128 -6.80 6.94 14.52
CA ALA A 128 -8.19 7.35 14.62
C ALA A 128 -8.69 7.38 16.08
N GLU A 129 -8.23 6.45 16.91
CA GLU A 129 -8.52 6.41 18.35
C GLU A 129 -8.13 7.73 19.03
N LYS A 130 -6.98 8.32 18.67
CA LYS A 130 -6.53 9.61 19.24
C LYS A 130 -7.36 10.80 18.80
N TYR A 131 -8.11 10.65 17.70
CA TYR A 131 -9.05 11.64 17.19
C TYR A 131 -10.49 11.41 17.62
N GLY A 132 -10.79 10.33 18.35
CA GLY A 132 -12.17 9.92 18.61
C GLY A 132 -12.94 9.55 17.32
N ILE A 133 -12.22 9.20 16.25
CA ILE A 133 -12.80 8.72 15.00
C ILE A 133 -12.85 7.20 15.08
N ASP A 134 -14.04 6.63 14.96
CA ASP A 134 -14.19 5.19 14.95
C ASP A 134 -13.97 4.61 13.54
N ILE A 135 -13.05 3.64 13.46
CA ILE A 135 -12.74 2.84 12.28
C ILE A 135 -13.22 1.43 12.59
N ASN A 136 -14.24 0.95 11.88
CA ASN A 136 -14.75 -0.40 12.05
C ASN A 136 -13.75 -1.39 11.45
N LEU A 137 -12.71 -1.76 12.18
CA LEU A 137 -11.62 -2.64 11.74
C LEU A 137 -12.14 -4.07 11.51
N LEU A 138 -11.67 -4.72 10.44
CA LEU A 138 -11.76 -6.19 10.32
C LEU A 138 -10.39 -6.80 10.59
N ASP A 139 -10.37 -7.93 11.31
CA ASP A 139 -9.13 -8.60 11.69
C ASP A 139 -8.31 -9.01 10.45
N SER A 140 -7.00 -8.74 10.52
CA SER A 140 -6.03 -9.09 9.50
C SER A 140 -4.84 -9.80 10.14
N HIS A 141 -4.53 -11.00 9.68
CA HIS A 141 -3.29 -11.67 10.07
C HIS A 141 -2.06 -11.11 9.32
N THR A 142 -2.28 -10.28 8.29
CA THR A 142 -1.21 -9.78 7.41
C THR A 142 -0.82 -8.32 7.70
N ALA A 143 -1.61 -7.57 8.48
CA ALA A 143 -1.35 -6.16 8.82
C ALA A 143 -0.39 -5.96 10.00
N GLN A 144 0.74 -6.68 10.01
CA GLN A 144 1.69 -6.73 11.15
C GLN A 144 2.94 -5.85 10.97
N THR A 145 2.83 -4.80 10.15
CA THR A 145 3.89 -3.83 9.82
C THR A 145 3.32 -2.41 9.71
N PRO A 146 4.16 -1.36 9.73
CA PRO A 146 3.70 0.02 9.52
C PRO A 146 2.90 0.23 8.24
N ALA A 147 2.12 1.31 8.17
CA ALA A 147 1.15 1.53 7.10
C ALA A 147 1.80 1.91 5.76
N TYR A 148 2.78 2.82 5.75
CA TYR A 148 3.24 3.45 4.51
C TYR A 148 4.55 2.85 3.97
N PRO A 149 4.62 2.40 2.70
CA PRO A 149 3.54 2.26 1.72
C PRO A 149 2.77 0.93 1.90
N SER A 150 1.62 0.75 1.24
CA SER A 150 0.81 -0.49 1.29
C SER A 150 1.47 -1.70 0.61
N GLY A 151 1.65 -2.80 1.34
CA GLY A 151 2.29 -4.02 0.80
C GLY A 151 1.42 -4.75 -0.22
N HIS A 152 0.14 -4.99 0.09
CA HIS A 152 -0.81 -5.62 -0.82
C HIS A 152 -1.00 -4.83 -2.11
N THR A 153 -1.08 -3.50 -2.01
CA THR A 153 -1.20 -2.63 -3.18
C THR A 153 0.08 -2.66 -4.02
N ALA A 154 1.26 -2.73 -3.39
CA ALA A 154 2.52 -2.90 -4.11
C ALA A 154 2.59 -4.24 -4.86
N GLY A 155 2.13 -5.34 -4.24
CA GLY A 155 2.04 -6.65 -4.91
C GLY A 155 1.10 -6.61 -6.12
N ALA A 156 -0.10 -6.06 -5.96
CA ALA A 156 -1.03 -5.88 -7.08
C ALA A 156 -0.48 -4.96 -8.18
N ALA A 157 0.19 -3.87 -7.80
CA ALA A 157 0.83 -2.95 -8.74
C ALA A 157 1.91 -3.65 -9.57
N LEU A 158 2.77 -4.46 -8.93
CA LEU A 158 3.79 -5.24 -9.64
C LEU A 158 3.17 -6.17 -10.67
N SER A 159 2.12 -6.90 -10.28
CA SER A 159 1.36 -7.76 -11.19
C SER A 159 0.80 -6.98 -12.38
N ALA A 160 0.23 -5.80 -12.13
CA ALA A 160 -0.30 -4.95 -13.19
C ALA A 160 0.79 -4.42 -14.13
N TYR A 161 1.93 -3.95 -13.61
CA TYR A 161 3.05 -3.50 -14.43
C TYR A 161 3.63 -4.62 -15.31
N ILE A 162 3.81 -5.83 -14.76
CA ILE A 162 4.29 -6.98 -15.53
C ILE A 162 3.28 -7.34 -16.64
N LEU A 163 2.00 -7.41 -16.31
CA LEU A 163 0.95 -7.77 -17.27
C LEU A 163 0.78 -6.70 -18.35
N ALA A 164 0.82 -5.41 -17.99
CA ALA A 164 0.81 -4.30 -18.93
C ALA A 164 2.06 -4.30 -19.83
N ALA A 165 3.21 -4.70 -19.30
CA ALA A 165 4.42 -4.87 -20.10
C ALA A 165 4.28 -5.95 -21.18
N LYS A 166 3.53 -7.02 -20.90
CA LYS A 166 3.30 -8.13 -21.84
C LYS A 166 2.10 -7.92 -22.76
N TYR A 167 1.06 -7.24 -22.27
CA TYR A 167 -0.23 -7.09 -22.92
C TYR A 167 -0.75 -5.64 -22.77
N PRO A 168 -0.08 -4.67 -23.40
CA PRO A 168 -0.36 -3.24 -23.20
C PRO A 168 -1.81 -2.85 -23.56
N GLN A 169 -2.44 -3.56 -24.49
CA GLN A 169 -3.83 -3.35 -24.89
C GLN A 169 -4.86 -3.64 -23.78
N PHE A 170 -4.46 -4.33 -22.72
CA PHE A 170 -5.32 -4.66 -21.57
C PHE A 170 -4.90 -3.95 -20.28
N SER A 171 -4.01 -2.95 -20.36
CA SER A 171 -3.44 -2.25 -19.20
C SER A 171 -4.51 -1.74 -18.24
N GLU A 172 -5.58 -1.11 -18.75
CA GLU A 172 -6.68 -0.60 -17.94
C GLU A 172 -7.28 -1.70 -17.03
N HIS A 173 -7.55 -2.88 -17.59
CA HIS A 173 -8.09 -4.01 -16.82
C HIS A 173 -7.16 -4.51 -15.72
N PHE A 174 -5.85 -4.35 -15.88
CA PHE A 174 -4.86 -4.73 -14.88
C PHE A 174 -4.73 -3.66 -13.78
N PHE A 175 -4.69 -2.38 -14.15
CA PHE A 175 -4.63 -1.29 -13.18
C PHE A 175 -5.92 -1.12 -12.37
N ASP A 176 -7.07 -1.51 -12.92
CA ASP A 176 -8.32 -1.67 -12.16
C ASP A 176 -8.15 -2.61 -10.96
N LYS A 177 -7.32 -3.65 -11.07
CA LYS A 177 -7.07 -4.58 -9.94
C LYS A 177 -6.22 -3.95 -8.86
N VAL A 178 -5.32 -3.05 -9.21
CA VAL A 178 -4.55 -2.27 -8.23
C VAL A 178 -5.49 -1.38 -7.42
N GLN A 179 -6.43 -0.71 -8.09
CA GLN A 179 -7.47 0.10 -7.43
C GLN A 179 -8.33 -0.75 -6.50
N MET A 180 -8.76 -1.94 -6.95
CA MET A 180 -9.51 -2.88 -6.11
C MET A 180 -8.72 -3.36 -4.89
N ALA A 181 -7.42 -3.63 -5.05
CA ALA A 181 -6.55 -4.02 -3.94
C ALA A 181 -6.45 -2.90 -2.89
N GLY A 182 -6.14 -1.67 -3.32
CA GLY A 182 -6.08 -0.51 -2.43
C GLY A 182 -7.40 -0.25 -1.72
N MET A 183 -8.52 -0.30 -2.46
CA MET A 183 -9.87 -0.15 -1.91
C MET A 183 -10.19 -1.21 -0.86
N ALA A 184 -9.82 -2.47 -1.09
CA ALA A 184 -10.01 -3.54 -0.11
C ALA A 184 -9.27 -3.25 1.20
N ARG A 185 -8.03 -2.73 1.13
CA ARG A 185 -7.26 -2.38 2.33
C ARG A 185 -7.83 -1.17 3.08
N MET A 186 -8.39 -0.20 2.36
CA MET A 186 -9.10 0.94 2.96
C MET A 186 -10.41 0.50 3.62
N LEU A 187 -11.21 -0.31 2.92
CA LEU A 187 -12.43 -0.90 3.47
C LEU A 187 -12.15 -1.79 4.69
N MET A 188 -10.97 -2.41 4.77
CA MET A 188 -10.56 -3.17 5.95
C MET A 188 -10.17 -2.26 7.14
N GLY A 189 -9.84 -0.99 6.89
CA GLY A 189 -9.40 -0.03 7.91
C GLY A 189 -7.90 -0.05 8.21
N VAL A 190 -7.08 -0.64 7.33
CA VAL A 190 -5.65 -0.87 7.60
C VAL A 190 -4.70 0.02 6.79
N HIS A 191 -5.16 0.70 5.75
CA HIS A 191 -4.33 1.61 4.94
C HIS A 191 -5.07 2.91 4.60
N TYR A 192 -4.30 3.99 4.49
CA TYR A 192 -4.77 5.29 4.01
C TYR A 192 -4.75 5.34 2.46
N PRO A 193 -5.53 6.23 1.83
CA PRO A 193 -5.41 6.50 0.39
C PRO A 193 -3.96 6.76 -0.05
N SER A 194 -3.25 7.65 0.65
CA SER A 194 -1.84 7.98 0.36
C SER A 194 -0.87 6.80 0.47
N ASP A 195 -1.16 5.79 1.31
CA ASP A 195 -0.33 4.57 1.35
C ASP A 195 -0.40 3.78 0.04
N ASN A 196 -1.57 3.79 -0.61
CA ASN A 196 -1.82 3.05 -1.85
C ASN A 196 -1.19 3.75 -3.05
N GLU A 197 -1.30 5.09 -3.11
CA GLU A 197 -0.65 5.91 -4.14
C GLU A 197 0.86 5.72 -4.12
N ALA A 198 1.46 5.82 -2.93
CA ALA A 198 2.88 5.60 -2.73
C ALA A 198 3.33 4.21 -3.18
N SER A 199 2.53 3.16 -2.91
CA SER A 199 2.82 1.81 -3.40
C SER A 199 2.93 1.71 -4.91
N MET A 200 2.06 2.40 -5.66
CA MET A 200 2.11 2.37 -7.13
C MET A 200 3.38 3.05 -7.65
N ILE A 201 3.76 4.18 -7.05
CA ILE A 201 4.94 4.98 -7.43
C ILE A 201 6.21 4.17 -7.21
N ILE A 202 6.46 3.71 -5.97
CA ILE A 202 7.69 2.99 -5.65
C ILE A 202 7.80 1.68 -6.44
N THR A 203 6.69 0.95 -6.59
CA THR A 203 6.69 -0.32 -7.32
C THR A 203 6.99 -0.10 -8.80
N GLY A 204 6.38 0.93 -9.42
CA GLY A 204 6.63 1.26 -10.83
C GLY A 204 8.07 1.69 -11.06
N ALA A 205 8.61 2.57 -10.22
CA ALA A 205 9.98 3.03 -10.35
C ALA A 205 11.01 1.89 -10.21
N VAL A 206 10.86 1.02 -9.21
CA VAL A 206 11.75 -0.12 -9.03
C VAL A 206 11.55 -1.15 -10.14
N TRP A 207 10.31 -1.40 -10.57
CA TRP A 207 10.03 -2.30 -11.69
C TRP A 207 10.74 -1.83 -12.96
N GLU A 208 10.61 -0.56 -13.33
CA GLU A 208 11.27 -0.02 -14.53
C GLU A 208 12.81 -0.11 -14.43
N ASP A 209 13.40 0.16 -13.27
CA ASP A 209 14.86 0.05 -13.07
C ASP A 209 15.40 -1.38 -13.25
N ILE A 210 14.66 -2.39 -12.76
CA ILE A 210 15.11 -3.80 -12.83
C ILE A 210 14.68 -4.49 -14.12
N ARG A 211 13.56 -4.07 -14.73
CA ARG A 211 12.90 -4.71 -15.87
C ARG A 211 13.85 -4.92 -17.03
N TYR A 212 14.47 -3.84 -17.53
CA TYR A 212 15.31 -3.89 -18.73
C TYR A 212 16.49 -4.86 -18.58
N LYS A 213 17.02 -4.98 -17.36
CA LYS A 213 18.19 -5.82 -17.06
C LYS A 213 17.79 -7.28 -16.82
N LEU A 214 16.63 -7.53 -16.24
CA LEU A 214 16.22 -8.87 -15.78
C LEU A 214 15.29 -9.59 -16.74
N PHE A 215 14.59 -8.86 -17.59
CA PHE A 215 13.57 -9.34 -18.52
C PHE A 215 13.70 -8.64 -19.89
N PRO A 216 14.86 -8.75 -20.57
CA PRO A 216 15.10 -8.09 -21.85
C PRO A 216 14.17 -8.59 -22.98
N GLU A 217 13.48 -9.70 -22.77
CA GLU A 217 12.47 -10.23 -23.69
C GLU A 217 11.13 -9.47 -23.67
N LEU A 218 10.91 -8.63 -22.66
CA LEU A 218 9.71 -7.79 -22.60
C LEU A 218 9.84 -6.60 -23.57
N PRO A 219 8.77 -6.23 -24.30
CA PRO A 219 8.79 -5.09 -25.21
C PRO A 219 9.34 -3.83 -24.54
N HIS A 220 10.09 -2.99 -25.25
CA HIS A 220 10.43 -1.65 -24.78
C HIS A 220 9.31 -0.68 -25.20
N PHE A 221 8.95 0.26 -24.33
CA PHE A 221 7.96 1.30 -24.62
C PHE A 221 8.63 2.65 -24.73
#